data_AF-A0AAV0IBH1-F1
#
_entry.id   AF-A0AAV0IBH1-F1
#
_cell.length_a   1.000
_cell.length_b   1.000
_cell.length_c   1.000
_cell.angle_alpha   90.00
_cell.angle_beta   90.00
_cell.angle_gamma   90.00
#
_symmetry.space_group_name_H-M   'P 1'
#
loop_
_entity.id
_entity.type
_entity.pdbx_description
1 polymer ?
#
loop_
_entity_poly.entity_id
_entity_poly.type
_entity_poly.pdbx_seq_one_letter_code
_entity_poly.pdbx_strand_id
1 'polypeptide(L)'
;MVEMGIRPNGITFMNILSACSHSGHVDAGKFYFRLMENYSIEPNLEHFACLVDLLSRAGDVDGAYGVINSMPFPADASIWGALVNGCRIHHRMDIIQFIQRDLLDVTTDDTGYYTLLSNIYAEEGKWVEFGTVRSKMERTGLKKVPGYSTIELGNKIYRFGAGDTYHWRFNEVCSFLENFPSLARPQQGCSVFANPSNESFIFPEYHE
;
A
#
# COMPACT_ATOMS: atom_id res chain seq x y z
N MET A 1 15.75 26.89 2.32
CA MET A 1 15.58 26.88 0.85
C MET A 1 15.09 28.23 0.33
N VAL A 2 13.85 28.63 0.59
CA VAL A 2 13.29 29.92 0.13
C VAL A 2 14.08 31.12 0.68
N GLU A 3 14.41 31.10 1.98
CA GLU A 3 15.25 32.14 2.62
C GLU A 3 16.67 32.24 2.03
N MET A 4 17.16 31.16 1.41
CA MET A 4 18.45 31.12 0.72
C MET A 4 18.33 31.53 -0.76
N GLY A 5 17.15 32.04 -1.19
CA GLY A 5 16.88 32.41 -2.59
C GLY A 5 16.71 31.22 -3.54
N ILE A 6 16.64 29.99 -3.03
CA ILE A 6 16.49 28.78 -3.85
C ILE A 6 15.00 28.57 -4.12
N ARG A 7 14.63 28.54 -5.41
CA ARG A 7 13.24 28.32 -5.84
C ARG A 7 12.88 26.82 -5.73
N PRO A 8 11.80 26.46 -5.02
CA PRO A 8 11.26 25.10 -5.06
C PRO A 8 10.93 24.67 -6.50
N ASN A 9 11.01 23.37 -6.75
CA ASN A 9 10.59 22.74 -8.01
C ASN A 9 9.61 21.59 -7.73
N GLY A 10 9.12 20.92 -8.78
CA GLY A 10 8.17 19.81 -8.65
C GLY A 10 8.67 18.70 -7.70
N ILE A 11 9.95 18.33 -7.78
CA ILE A 11 10.54 17.31 -6.89
C ILE A 11 10.46 17.74 -5.41
N THR A 12 10.67 19.04 -5.15
CA THR A 12 10.54 19.57 -3.77
C THR A 12 9.12 19.41 -3.25
N PHE A 13 8.12 19.76 -4.06
CA PHE A 13 6.72 19.62 -3.68
C PHE A 13 6.29 18.16 -3.55
N MET A 14 6.74 17.28 -4.44
CA MET A 14 6.55 15.83 -4.30
C MET A 14 7.05 15.33 -2.95
N ASN A 15 8.29 15.67 -2.56
CA ASN A 15 8.86 15.26 -1.27
C ASN A 15 8.05 15.79 -0.07
N ILE A 16 7.59 17.04 -0.13
CA ILE A 16 6.75 17.64 0.91
C ILE A 16 5.41 16.90 1.00
N LEU A 17 4.76 16.63 -0.13
CA LEU A 17 3.49 15.91 -0.17
C LEU A 17 3.64 14.47 0.33
N SER A 18 4.71 13.77 -0.05
CA SER A 18 5.02 12.44 0.48
C SER A 18 5.22 12.49 1.99
N ALA A 19 5.95 13.47 2.53
CA ALA A 19 6.13 13.63 3.97
C ALA A 19 4.80 13.91 4.68
N CYS A 20 3.92 14.72 4.09
CA CYS A 20 2.57 14.95 4.61
C CYS A 20 1.76 13.65 4.62
N SER A 21 1.80 12.86 3.54
CA SER A 21 1.12 11.56 3.47
C SER A 21 1.55 10.60 4.58
N HIS A 22 2.86 10.44 4.78
CA HIS A 22 3.41 9.53 5.79
C HIS A 22 3.08 9.98 7.22
N SER A 23 2.98 11.30 7.46
CA SER A 23 2.71 11.89 8.77
C SER A 23 1.23 12.21 9.03
N GLY A 24 0.35 12.01 8.05
CA GLY A 24 -1.09 12.28 8.16
C GLY A 24 -1.48 13.76 8.22
N HIS A 25 -0.62 14.70 7.82
CA HIS A 25 -0.91 16.13 7.87
C HIS A 25 -1.74 16.59 6.66
N VAL A 26 -3.04 16.31 6.68
CA VAL A 26 -3.97 16.58 5.57
C VAL A 26 -4.00 18.06 5.17
N ASP A 27 -4.16 18.96 6.13
CA ASP A 27 -4.28 20.40 5.84
C ASP A 27 -3.00 20.96 5.22
N ALA A 28 -1.84 20.53 5.74
CA ALA A 28 -0.54 20.91 5.19
C ALA A 28 -0.35 20.37 3.77
N GLY A 29 -0.71 19.10 3.52
CA GLY A 29 -0.63 18.52 2.18
C GLY A 29 -1.53 19.26 1.17
N LYS A 30 -2.79 19.54 1.53
CA LYS A 30 -3.72 20.33 0.71
C LYS A 30 -3.18 21.76 0.47
N PHE A 31 -2.56 22.37 1.47
CA PHE A 31 -1.94 23.70 1.35
C PHE A 31 -0.76 23.68 0.38
N TYR A 32 0.19 22.76 0.54
CA TYR A 32 1.37 22.68 -0.31
C TYR A 32 1.03 22.30 -1.75
N PHE A 33 0.02 21.45 -1.95
CA PHE A 33 -0.46 21.12 -3.29
C PHE A 33 -0.96 22.37 -4.03
N ARG A 34 -1.76 23.22 -3.36
CA ARG A 34 -2.21 24.50 -3.96
C ARG A 34 -1.08 25.50 -4.13
N LEU A 35 -0.12 25.53 -3.20
CA LEU A 35 1.01 26.44 -3.23
C LEU A 35 1.89 26.27 -4.48
N MET A 36 1.85 25.12 -5.15
CA MET A 36 2.57 24.87 -6.41
C MET A 36 2.26 25.91 -7.49
N GLU A 37 1.02 26.40 -7.55
CA GLU A 37 0.58 27.42 -8.51
C GLU A 37 1.37 28.72 -8.33
N ASN A 38 1.65 29.12 -7.08
CA ASN A 38 2.45 30.32 -6.77
C ASN A 38 3.90 30.20 -7.25
N TYR A 39 4.38 28.98 -7.48
CA TYR A 39 5.69 28.69 -8.06
C TYR A 39 5.62 28.34 -9.55
N SER A 40 4.45 28.49 -10.20
CA SER A 40 4.22 28.13 -11.60
C SER A 40 4.56 26.66 -11.88
N ILE A 41 4.25 25.78 -10.93
CA ILE A 41 4.48 24.34 -11.05
C ILE A 41 3.12 23.68 -11.28
N GLU A 42 2.97 23.03 -12.43
CA GLU A 42 1.79 22.23 -12.73
C GLU A 42 1.88 20.86 -12.02
N PRO A 43 0.84 20.41 -11.32
CA PRO A 43 0.81 19.09 -10.71
C PRO A 43 0.87 17.98 -11.76
N ASN A 44 1.87 17.10 -11.64
CA ASN A 44 1.98 15.87 -12.42
C ASN A 44 1.33 14.67 -11.69
N LEU A 45 1.37 13.49 -12.32
CA LEU A 45 0.81 12.24 -11.79
C LEU A 45 1.30 11.91 -10.36
N GLU A 46 2.58 12.12 -10.07
CA GLU A 46 3.19 11.82 -8.77
C GLU A 46 2.67 12.74 -7.66
N HIS A 47 2.42 14.02 -7.97
CA HIS A 47 1.83 14.96 -7.00
C HIS A 47 0.40 14.55 -6.66
N PHE A 48 -0.39 14.17 -7.67
CA PHE A 48 -1.75 13.66 -7.45
C PHE A 48 -1.73 12.35 -6.66
N ALA A 49 -0.83 11.42 -6.99
CA ALA A 49 -0.67 10.18 -6.24
C ALA A 49 -0.38 10.42 -4.76
N CYS A 50 0.54 11.35 -4.44
CA CYS A 50 0.81 11.70 -3.05
C CYS A 50 -0.39 12.33 -2.33
N LEU A 51 -1.16 13.18 -3.03
CA LEU A 51 -2.35 13.80 -2.45
C LEU A 51 -3.47 12.78 -2.21
N VAL A 52 -3.73 11.90 -3.19
CA VAL A 52 -4.73 10.82 -3.05
C VAL A 52 -4.33 9.90 -1.91
N ASP A 53 -3.07 9.44 -1.86
CA ASP A 53 -2.57 8.59 -0.77
C ASP A 53 -2.75 9.24 0.61
N LEU A 54 -2.41 10.53 0.75
CA LEU A 54 -2.62 11.28 1.99
C LEU A 54 -4.09 11.27 2.43
N LEU A 55 -5.02 11.60 1.52
CA LEU A 55 -6.44 11.69 1.83
C LEU A 55 -7.05 10.31 2.13
N SER A 56 -6.71 9.31 1.31
CA SER A 56 -7.16 7.93 1.47
C SER A 56 -6.71 7.33 2.80
N ARG A 57 -5.44 7.54 3.19
CA ARG A 57 -4.91 7.06 4.47
C ARG A 57 -5.54 7.78 5.67
N ALA A 58 -5.82 9.07 5.54
CA ALA A 58 -6.46 9.87 6.59
C ALA A 58 -7.97 9.62 6.75
N GLY A 59 -8.59 8.84 5.84
CA GLY A 59 -10.02 8.53 5.89
C GLY A 59 -10.91 9.50 5.13
N ASP A 60 -10.34 10.54 4.51
CA ASP A 60 -11.03 11.43 3.57
C ASP A 60 -11.11 10.76 2.19
N VAL A 61 -11.74 9.58 2.13
CA VAL A 61 -11.79 8.75 0.92
C VAL A 61 -12.64 9.40 -0.17
N ASP A 62 -13.73 10.08 0.20
CA ASP A 62 -14.55 10.86 -0.74
C ASP A 62 -13.74 12.02 -1.34
N GLY A 63 -12.96 12.73 -0.52
CA GLY A 63 -12.04 13.76 -0.99
C GLY A 63 -10.96 13.21 -1.91
N ALA A 64 -10.40 12.04 -1.59
CA ALA A 64 -9.43 11.35 -2.44
C ALA A 64 -10.03 11.00 -3.82
N TYR A 65 -11.25 10.48 -3.85
CA TYR A 65 -11.96 10.21 -5.11
C TYR A 65 -12.29 11.50 -5.88
N GLY A 66 -12.66 12.57 -5.17
CA GLY A 66 -12.85 13.90 -5.76
C GLY A 66 -11.57 14.42 -6.44
N VAL A 67 -10.40 14.20 -5.83
CA VAL A 67 -9.11 14.55 -6.44
C VAL A 67 -8.88 13.77 -7.73
N ILE A 68 -9.15 12.46 -7.75
CA ILE A 68 -9.03 11.64 -8.97
C ILE A 68 -9.89 12.18 -10.10
N ASN A 69 -11.15 12.54 -9.80
CA ASN A 69 -12.07 13.10 -10.81
C ASN A 69 -11.66 14.51 -11.29
N SER A 70 -10.84 15.23 -10.53
CA SER A 70 -10.32 16.55 -10.90
C SER A 70 -9.05 16.49 -11.75
N MET A 71 -8.46 15.31 -11.93
CA MET A 71 -7.21 15.16 -12.66
C MET A 71 -7.38 15.51 -14.14
N PRO A 72 -6.43 16.24 -14.75
CA PRO A 72 -6.48 16.57 -16.18
C PRO A 72 -6.06 15.40 -17.09
N PHE A 73 -5.67 14.27 -16.51
CA PHE A 73 -5.25 13.05 -17.19
C PHE A 73 -5.75 11.80 -16.42
N PRO A 74 -5.82 10.62 -17.06
CA PRO A 74 -6.28 9.40 -16.40
C PRO A 74 -5.42 9.01 -15.20
N ALA A 75 -6.06 8.56 -14.13
CA ALA A 75 -5.38 7.97 -12.97
C ALA A 75 -4.79 6.61 -13.33
N ASP A 76 -3.58 6.35 -12.83
CA ASP A 76 -2.88 5.09 -13.02
C ASP A 76 -3.18 4.09 -11.89
N ALA A 77 -2.60 2.90 -12.00
CA ALA A 77 -2.77 1.84 -11.01
C ALA A 77 -2.28 2.23 -9.61
N SER A 78 -1.26 3.09 -9.50
CA SER A 78 -0.75 3.57 -8.21
C SER A 78 -1.80 4.43 -7.51
N ILE A 79 -2.42 5.36 -8.24
CA ILE A 79 -3.46 6.25 -7.69
C ILE A 79 -4.70 5.46 -7.29
N TRP A 80 -5.18 4.56 -8.15
CA TRP A 80 -6.30 3.69 -7.82
C TRP A 80 -5.97 2.76 -6.65
N GLY A 81 -4.75 2.22 -6.60
CA GLY A 81 -4.27 1.41 -5.49
C GLY A 81 -4.28 2.16 -4.15
N ALA A 82 -3.88 3.43 -4.14
CA ALA A 82 -3.92 4.29 -2.95
C ALA A 82 -5.37 4.48 -2.46
N LEU A 83 -6.30 4.81 -3.36
CA LEU A 83 -7.72 4.95 -3.03
C LEU A 83 -8.30 3.65 -2.48
N VAL A 84 -8.11 2.55 -3.20
CA VAL A 84 -8.64 1.23 -2.85
C VAL A 84 -8.07 0.74 -1.51
N ASN A 85 -6.79 0.99 -1.23
CA ASN A 85 -6.21 0.68 0.08
C ASN A 85 -6.83 1.52 1.19
N GLY A 86 -7.07 2.82 0.97
CA GLY A 86 -7.81 3.66 1.91
C GLY A 86 -9.23 3.17 2.15
N CYS A 87 -9.94 2.78 1.10
CA CYS A 87 -11.28 2.19 1.22
C CYS A 87 -11.26 0.94 2.11
N ARG A 88 -10.27 0.05 1.93
CA ARG A 88 -10.11 -1.13 2.78
C ARG A 88 -9.88 -0.76 4.24
N ILE A 89 -8.93 0.15 4.52
CA ILE A 89 -8.58 0.56 5.89
C ILE A 89 -9.77 1.18 6.62
N HIS A 90 -10.58 1.96 5.91
CA HIS A 90 -11.72 2.70 6.48
C HIS A 90 -13.07 2.04 6.22
N HIS A 91 -13.09 0.79 5.75
CA HIS A 91 -14.30 0.01 5.45
C HIS A 91 -15.30 0.70 4.50
N ARG A 92 -14.80 1.47 3.52
CA ARG A 92 -15.58 2.18 2.49
C ARG A 92 -15.78 1.35 1.22
N MET A 93 -16.44 0.21 1.38
CA MET A 93 -16.75 -0.71 0.27
C MET A 93 -17.80 -0.15 -0.69
N ASP A 94 -18.60 0.82 -0.24
CA ASP A 94 -19.52 1.61 -1.07
C ASP A 94 -18.80 2.26 -2.24
N ILE A 95 -17.64 2.89 -1.98
CA ILE A 95 -16.84 3.53 -3.02
C ILE A 95 -16.27 2.48 -3.97
N ILE A 96 -15.72 1.37 -3.47
CA ILE A 96 -15.16 0.29 -4.32
C ILE A 96 -16.21 -0.26 -5.28
N GLN A 97 -17.45 -0.44 -4.81
CA GLN A 97 -18.56 -0.89 -5.67
C GLN A 97 -18.91 0.16 -6.72
N PHE A 98 -18.90 1.43 -6.36
CA PHE A 98 -19.18 2.53 -7.27
C PHE A 98 -18.16 2.61 -8.41
N ILE A 99 -16.87 2.50 -8.10
CA ILE A 99 -15.76 2.62 -9.07
C ILE A 99 -15.35 1.27 -9.69
N GLN A 100 -16.11 0.20 -9.46
CA GLN A 100 -15.71 -1.16 -9.86
C GLN A 100 -15.37 -1.27 -11.36
N ARG A 101 -16.11 -0.55 -12.21
CA ARG A 101 -15.85 -0.54 -13.66
C ARG A 101 -14.51 0.13 -13.96
N ASP A 102 -14.27 1.30 -13.39
CA ASP A 102 -13.00 2.03 -13.55
C ASP A 102 -11.81 1.15 -13.12
N LEU A 103 -11.94 0.45 -11.98
CA LEU A 103 -10.89 -0.45 -11.48
C LEU A 103 -10.61 -1.64 -12.40
N LEU A 104 -11.64 -2.21 -13.01
CA LEU A 104 -11.51 -3.33 -13.94
C LEU A 104 -10.98 -2.89 -15.30
N ASP A 105 -11.17 -1.63 -15.68
CA ASP A 105 -10.66 -1.08 -16.94
C ASP A 105 -9.20 -0.62 -16.84
N VAL A 106 -8.66 -0.44 -15.61
CA VAL A 106 -7.22 -0.19 -15.41
C VAL A 106 -6.39 -1.30 -16.05
N THR A 107 -5.63 -0.94 -17.08
CA THR A 107 -4.59 -1.77 -17.70
C THR A 107 -3.24 -1.41 -17.09
N THR A 108 -2.65 -2.35 -16.35
CA THR A 108 -1.33 -2.18 -15.75
C THR A 108 -0.61 -3.52 -15.74
N ASP A 109 0.72 -3.49 -15.77
CA ASP A 109 1.57 -4.63 -15.46
C ASP A 109 1.93 -4.70 -13.96
N ASP A 110 1.43 -3.75 -13.17
CA ASP A 110 1.60 -3.75 -11.71
C ASP A 110 0.82 -4.91 -11.08
N THR A 111 1.57 -5.93 -10.70
CA THR A 111 1.06 -7.10 -10.00
C THR A 111 0.54 -6.75 -8.60
N GLY A 112 1.07 -5.69 -7.99
CA GLY A 112 0.66 -5.18 -6.69
C GLY A 112 -0.78 -4.69 -6.70
N TYR A 113 -1.16 -3.91 -7.72
CA TYR A 113 -2.53 -3.41 -7.89
C TYR A 113 -3.58 -4.53 -7.91
N TYR A 114 -3.41 -5.51 -8.81
CA TYR A 114 -4.37 -6.62 -8.90
C TYR A 114 -4.33 -7.54 -7.67
N THR A 115 -3.17 -7.69 -7.03
CA THR A 115 -3.07 -8.43 -5.77
C THR A 115 -3.86 -7.74 -4.66
N LEU A 116 -3.73 -6.42 -4.53
CA LEU A 116 -4.51 -5.63 -3.57
C LEU A 116 -6.00 -5.75 -3.84
N LEU A 117 -6.43 -5.54 -5.08
CA LEU A 117 -7.83 -5.56 -5.46
C LEU A 117 -8.47 -6.95 -5.25
N SER A 118 -7.78 -8.02 -5.64
CA SER A 118 -8.26 -9.38 -5.39
C SER A 118 -8.33 -9.69 -3.89
N ASN A 119 -7.32 -9.31 -3.11
CA ASN A 119 -7.36 -9.54 -1.66
C ASN A 119 -8.56 -8.84 -0.99
N ILE A 120 -8.86 -7.61 -1.38
CA ILE A 120 -10.04 -6.87 -0.87
C ILE A 120 -11.33 -7.61 -1.19
N TYR A 121 -11.49 -8.11 -2.42
CA TYR A 121 -12.67 -8.90 -2.76
C TYR A 121 -12.75 -10.21 -1.96
N ALA A 122 -11.61 -10.86 -1.68
CA ALA A 122 -11.59 -12.07 -0.85
C ALA A 122 -11.93 -11.78 0.62
N GLU A 123 -11.39 -10.71 1.21
CA GLU A 123 -11.68 -10.25 2.57
C GLU A 123 -13.19 -10.01 2.79
N GLU A 124 -13.88 -9.60 1.74
CA GLU A 124 -15.32 -9.28 1.74
C GLU A 124 -16.21 -10.44 1.24
N GLY A 125 -15.63 -11.61 0.99
CA GLY A 125 -16.36 -12.79 0.49
C GLY A 125 -16.89 -12.67 -0.94
N LYS A 126 -16.42 -11.68 -1.70
CA LYS A 126 -16.78 -11.43 -3.11
C LYS A 126 -15.95 -12.29 -4.07
N TRP A 127 -16.22 -13.60 -4.04
CA TRP A 127 -15.45 -14.60 -4.78
C TRP A 127 -15.54 -14.48 -6.30
N VAL A 128 -16.64 -13.93 -6.83
CA VAL A 128 -16.83 -13.74 -8.28
C VAL A 128 -15.90 -12.64 -8.80
N GLU A 129 -15.86 -11.50 -8.12
CA GLU A 129 -14.96 -10.39 -8.42
C GLU A 129 -13.50 -10.78 -8.20
N PHE A 130 -13.21 -11.50 -7.10
CA PHE A 130 -11.89 -12.11 -6.87
C PHE A 130 -11.43 -12.94 -8.07
N GLY A 131 -12.26 -13.90 -8.51
CA GLY A 131 -11.95 -14.77 -9.64
C GLY A 131 -11.78 -14.01 -10.96
N THR A 132 -12.57 -12.93 -11.15
CA THR A 132 -12.47 -12.04 -12.31
C THR A 132 -11.11 -11.33 -12.36
N VAL A 133 -10.67 -10.77 -11.21
CA VAL A 133 -9.36 -10.11 -11.10
C VAL A 133 -8.22 -11.11 -11.30
N ARG A 134 -8.30 -12.29 -10.67
CA ARG A 134 -7.26 -13.35 -10.82
C ARG A 134 -7.16 -13.85 -12.25
N SER A 135 -8.29 -14.08 -12.91
CA SER A 135 -8.33 -14.47 -14.32
C SER A 135 -7.71 -13.39 -15.23
N LYS A 136 -7.92 -12.11 -14.92
CA LYS A 136 -7.28 -11.01 -15.66
C LYS A 136 -5.76 -11.05 -15.48
N MET A 137 -5.27 -11.22 -14.26
CA MET A 137 -3.83 -11.35 -13.98
C MET A 137 -3.20 -12.50 -14.79
N GLU A 138 -3.83 -13.68 -14.79
CA GLU A 138 -3.34 -14.86 -15.51
C GLU A 138 -3.27 -14.63 -17.02
N ARG A 139 -4.31 -14.04 -17.62
CA ARG A 139 -4.35 -13.72 -19.06
C ARG A 139 -3.29 -12.69 -19.46
N THR A 140 -2.99 -11.74 -18.57
CA THR A 140 -1.93 -10.75 -18.78
C THR A 140 -0.53 -11.32 -18.48
N GLY A 141 -0.43 -12.55 -17.98
CA GLY A 141 0.85 -13.19 -17.63
C GLY A 141 1.46 -12.67 -16.32
N LEU A 142 0.69 -11.92 -15.52
CA LEU A 142 1.14 -11.38 -14.25
C LEU A 142 1.15 -12.48 -13.20
N LYS A 143 2.31 -12.68 -12.58
CA LYS A 143 2.49 -13.63 -11.48
C LYS A 143 2.95 -12.90 -10.24
N LYS A 144 2.26 -13.14 -9.12
CA LYS A 144 2.74 -12.70 -7.81
C LYS A 144 4.09 -13.36 -7.53
N VAL A 145 5.15 -12.57 -7.49
CA VAL A 145 6.44 -13.03 -6.97
C VAL A 145 6.32 -13.05 -5.44
N PRO A 146 6.54 -14.20 -4.78
CA PRO A 146 6.57 -14.25 -3.33
C PRO A 146 7.61 -13.27 -2.78
N GLY A 147 7.24 -12.50 -1.76
CA GLY A 147 8.18 -11.65 -1.05
C GLY A 147 9.25 -12.51 -0.37
N TYR A 148 10.47 -11.99 -0.29
CA TYR A 148 11.55 -12.67 0.42
C TYR A 148 12.41 -11.64 1.16
N SER A 149 12.89 -12.03 2.34
CA SER A 149 13.91 -11.30 3.07
C SER A 149 15.26 -11.98 2.88
N THR A 150 16.34 -11.21 3.00
CA THR A 150 17.70 -11.75 2.96
C THR A 150 18.50 -11.24 4.15
N ILE A 151 19.40 -12.07 4.65
CA ILE A 151 20.42 -11.66 5.63
C ILE A 151 21.78 -12.08 5.09
N GLU A 152 22.79 -11.26 5.34
CA GLU A 152 24.18 -11.56 5.02
C GLU A 152 24.93 -11.89 6.31
N LEU A 153 25.53 -13.08 6.38
CA LEU A 153 26.35 -13.52 7.50
C LEU A 153 27.71 -13.95 6.97
N GLY A 154 28.74 -13.14 7.24
CA GLY A 154 30.05 -13.30 6.62
C GLY A 154 29.96 -13.07 5.11
N ASN A 155 30.42 -14.02 4.30
CA ASN A 155 30.37 -13.96 2.83
C ASN A 155 29.28 -14.87 2.24
N LYS A 156 28.18 -15.09 2.99
CA LYS A 156 27.05 -15.93 2.59
C LYS A 156 25.74 -15.15 2.75
N ILE A 157 24.91 -15.21 1.71
CA ILE A 157 23.56 -14.64 1.70
C ILE A 157 22.57 -15.76 1.98
N TYR A 158 21.70 -15.54 2.96
CA TYR A 158 20.59 -16.42 3.31
C TYR A 158 19.29 -15.74 2.88
N ARG A 159 18.40 -16.49 2.22
CA ARG A 159 17.11 -16.00 1.73
C ARG A 159 15.98 -16.73 2.45
N PHE A 160 14.95 -15.98 2.83
CA PHE A 160 13.74 -16.47 3.48
C PHE A 160 12.54 -15.96 2.68
N GLY A 161 11.90 -16.83 1.90
CA GLY A 161 10.66 -16.51 1.19
C GLY A 161 9.43 -16.62 2.08
N ALA A 162 8.40 -15.84 1.76
CA ALA A 162 7.09 -15.96 2.39
C ALA A 162 6.48 -17.33 2.06
N GLY A 163 6.26 -18.16 3.10
CA GLY A 163 5.79 -19.54 2.96
C GLY A 163 6.89 -20.58 2.74
N ASP A 164 8.18 -20.19 2.75
CA ASP A 164 9.28 -21.14 2.60
C ASP A 164 9.45 -21.99 3.86
N THR A 165 9.35 -23.31 3.70
CA THR A 165 9.69 -24.31 4.74
C THR A 165 11.03 -25.02 4.47
N TYR A 166 11.67 -24.71 3.33
CA TYR A 166 12.84 -25.43 2.83
C TYR A 166 14.18 -25.03 3.46
N HIS A 167 14.18 -24.05 4.38
CA HIS A 167 15.42 -23.69 5.08
C HIS A 167 15.83 -24.83 6.03
N TRP A 168 17.08 -25.29 5.94
CA TRP A 168 17.58 -26.43 6.74
C TRP A 168 17.49 -26.24 8.26
N ARG A 169 17.39 -24.99 8.74
CA ARG A 169 17.10 -24.65 10.15
C ARG A 169 15.69 -24.13 10.40
N PHE A 170 14.74 -24.37 9.50
CA PHE A 170 13.39 -23.81 9.58
C PHE A 170 12.77 -24.04 10.98
N ASN A 171 12.82 -25.27 11.48
CA ASN A 171 12.32 -25.62 12.81
C ASN A 171 13.02 -24.84 13.95
N GLU A 172 14.34 -24.69 13.89
CA GLU A 172 15.09 -23.95 14.92
C GLU A 172 14.76 -22.45 14.90
N VAL A 173 14.59 -21.87 13.70
CA VAL A 173 14.18 -20.47 13.53
C VAL A 173 12.77 -20.26 14.06
N CYS A 174 11.83 -21.14 13.73
CA CYS A 174 10.46 -21.10 14.26
C CYS A 174 10.45 -21.20 15.79
N SER A 175 11.15 -22.18 16.37
CA SER A 175 11.25 -22.30 17.83
C SER A 175 11.93 -21.09 18.48
N PHE A 176 12.93 -20.48 17.83
CA PHE A 176 13.52 -19.23 18.33
C PHE A 176 12.53 -18.07 18.30
N LEU A 177 11.77 -17.90 17.20
CA LEU A 177 10.78 -16.84 17.05
C LEU A 177 9.62 -16.98 18.06
N GLU A 178 9.15 -18.20 18.31
CA GLU A 178 8.15 -18.49 19.34
C GLU A 178 8.64 -18.11 20.74
N ASN A 179 9.92 -18.32 21.02
CA ASN A 179 10.53 -17.96 22.30
C ASN A 179 11.04 -16.50 22.36
N PHE A 180 11.04 -15.78 21.25
CA PHE A 180 11.57 -14.41 21.16
C PHE A 180 10.92 -13.43 22.16
N PRO A 181 9.59 -13.45 22.41
CA PRO A 181 8.97 -12.59 23.40
C PRO A 181 9.52 -12.79 24.81
N SER A 182 9.94 -14.01 25.15
CA SER A 182 10.54 -14.33 26.46
C SER A 182 11.99 -13.84 26.61
N LEU A 183 12.67 -13.61 25.48
CA LEU A 183 14.05 -13.11 25.42
C LEU A 183 14.12 -11.58 25.42
N ALA A 184 13.03 -10.90 25.03
CA ALA A 184 12.92 -9.45 25.11
C ALA A 184 12.79 -9.01 26.58
N ARG A 185 13.85 -8.41 27.13
CA ARG A 185 13.76 -7.77 28.46
C ARG A 185 12.73 -6.64 28.41
N PRO A 186 11.80 -6.53 29.38
CA PRO A 186 10.93 -5.37 29.44
C PRO A 186 11.80 -4.12 29.66
N GLN A 187 11.91 -3.27 28.65
CA GLN A 187 12.36 -1.91 28.88
C GLN A 187 11.23 -1.19 29.62
N GLN A 188 11.51 -0.72 30.83
CA GLN A 188 10.59 0.11 31.60
C GLN A 188 10.18 1.31 30.73
N GLY A 189 8.91 1.36 30.31
CA GLY A 189 8.32 2.54 29.67
C GLY A 189 7.58 2.33 28.35
N CYS A 190 7.59 1.15 27.72
CA CYS A 190 6.88 0.94 26.45
C CYS A 190 5.57 0.18 26.66
N SER A 191 4.45 0.90 26.76
CA SER A 191 3.10 0.30 26.72
C SER A 191 2.73 -0.03 25.27
N VAL A 192 3.12 -1.22 24.81
CA VAL A 192 2.57 -1.79 23.57
C VAL A 192 1.26 -2.47 23.95
N PHE A 193 0.14 -1.83 23.63
CA PHE A 193 -1.17 -2.49 23.67
C PHE A 193 -1.22 -3.52 22.53
N ALA A 194 -1.01 -4.79 22.86
CA ALA A 194 -1.34 -5.90 21.98
C ALA A 194 -2.87 -6.03 21.94
N ASN A 195 -3.48 -5.74 20.80
CA ASN A 195 -4.91 -5.96 20.57
C ASN A 195 -5.10 -7.46 20.21
N PRO A 196 -5.85 -8.26 20.99
CA PRO A 196 -5.85 -9.72 20.85
C PRO A 196 -6.82 -10.27 19.80
N SER A 197 -7.23 -9.50 18.79
CA SER A 197 -8.28 -9.91 17.85
C SER A 197 -7.76 -10.16 16.43
N ASN A 198 -6.83 -11.09 16.26
CA ASN A 198 -6.53 -11.70 14.95
C ASN A 198 -6.26 -13.20 15.14
N GLU A 199 -7.28 -13.93 15.55
CA GLU A 199 -7.33 -15.37 15.38
C GLU A 199 -7.61 -15.71 13.90
N SER A 200 -6.70 -16.51 13.32
CA SER A 200 -6.94 -17.47 12.23
C SER A 200 -7.59 -16.97 10.93
N PHE A 201 -6.75 -16.71 9.91
CA PHE A 201 -7.08 -17.09 8.54
C PHE A 201 -6.11 -18.17 8.08
N ILE A 202 -6.51 -19.42 8.30
CA ILE A 202 -5.94 -20.60 7.65
C ILE A 202 -6.45 -20.55 6.20
N PHE A 203 -5.56 -20.25 5.25
CA PHE A 203 -5.86 -20.48 3.84
C PHE A 203 -5.89 -22.00 3.58
N PRO A 204 -6.91 -22.57 2.92
CA PRO A 204 -6.87 -23.96 2.51
C PRO A 204 -5.78 -24.15 1.44
N GLU A 205 -4.92 -25.14 1.65
CA GLU A 205 -4.03 -25.68 0.61
C GLU A 205 -4.90 -26.19 -0.55
N TYR A 206 -4.69 -25.64 -1.74
CA TYR A 206 -5.16 -26.26 -2.98
C TYR A 206 -4.02 -27.10 -3.54
N HIS A 207 -4.19 -28.42 -3.50
CA HIS A 207 -3.50 -29.36 -4.36
C HIS A 207 -4.04 -29.23 -5.80
N GLU A 208 -3.13 -29.48 -6.76
CA GLU A 208 -3.32 -29.46 -8.22
C GLU A 208 -4.61 -30.11 -8.74
#